data_AF-A0A8T4G864-F1
#
_entry.id   AF-A0A8T4G864-F1
#
_cell.length_a   1.000
_cell.length_b   1.000
_cell.length_c   1.000
_cell.angle_alpha   90.00
_cell.angle_beta   90.00
_cell.angle_gamma   90.00
#
_symmetry.space_group_name_H-M   'P 1'
#
loop_
_entity.id
_entity.type
_entity.pdbx_description
1 polymer ?
#
loop_
_entity_poly.entity_id
_entity_poly.type
_entity_poly.pdbx_seq_one_letter_code
_entity_poly.pdbx_strand_id
1 'polypeptide(L)'
;MEREIKVKGRTVLYRIVPQKGWAVVVKEDNVLIDNYHHGYPHIHPEREPIKTDDVYEVVEIVVRHIERYGKVKLDKLREELCG
;
A
#
# COMPACT_ATOMS: atom_id res chain seq x y z
N MET A 1 6.52 -12.71 -7.23
CA MET A 1 6.13 -13.56 -6.08
C MET A 1 5.10 -12.79 -5.27
N GLU A 2 3.94 -13.39 -5.01
CA GLU A 2 2.91 -12.79 -4.15
C GLU A 2 3.21 -13.15 -2.70
N ARG A 3 3.09 -12.18 -1.79
CA ARG A 3 3.22 -12.38 -0.35
C ARG A 3 1.98 -11.87 0.35
N GLU A 4 1.64 -12.50 1.45
CA GLU A 4 0.47 -12.18 2.29
C GLU A 4 0.91 -11.91 3.73
N ILE A 5 0.34 -10.87 4.32
CA ILE A 5 0.50 -10.54 5.74
C ILE A 5 -0.89 -10.33 6.35
N LYS A 6 -1.14 -10.97 7.49
CA LYS A 6 -2.38 -10.78 8.26
C LYS A 6 -2.11 -9.87 9.46
N VAL A 7 -2.89 -8.80 9.60
CA VAL A 7 -2.73 -7.81 10.68
C VAL A 7 -4.09 -7.26 11.09
N LYS A 8 -4.42 -7.35 12.39
CA LYS A 8 -5.69 -6.84 12.97
C LYS A 8 -6.96 -7.19 12.15
N GLY A 9 -7.04 -8.44 11.66
CA GLY A 9 -8.17 -8.93 10.87
C GLY A 9 -8.19 -8.47 9.40
N ARG A 10 -7.10 -7.86 8.91
CA ARG A 10 -6.89 -7.50 7.49
C ARG A 10 -5.82 -8.34 6.85
N THR A 11 -5.91 -8.44 5.53
CA THR A 11 -5.01 -9.13 4.64
C THR A 11 -4.33 -8.10 3.74
N VAL A 12 -3.03 -7.89 3.97
CA VAL A 12 -2.14 -7.10 3.12
C VAL A 12 -1.46 -8.06 2.14
N LEU A 13 -1.79 -7.94 0.86
CA LEU A 13 -1.15 -8.67 -0.22
C LEU A 13 -0.18 -7.74 -0.93
N TYR A 14 1.02 -8.22 -1.27
CA TYR A 14 1.89 -7.48 -2.16
C TYR A 14 2.61 -8.37 -3.15
N ARG A 15 2.91 -7.80 -4.32
CA ARG A 15 3.64 -8.48 -5.38
C ARG A 15 4.56 -7.51 -6.11
N ILE A 16 5.70 -8.02 -6.52
CA ILE A 16 6.63 -7.35 -7.43
C ILE A 16 6.58 -8.08 -8.76
N VAL A 17 6.39 -7.33 -9.84
CA VAL A 17 6.39 -7.82 -11.21
C VAL A 17 7.56 -7.15 -11.94
N PRO A 18 8.62 -7.92 -12.26
CA PRO A 18 9.78 -7.39 -12.95
C PRO A 18 9.39 -6.60 -14.20
N GLN A 19 10.04 -5.45 -14.41
CA GLN A 19 9.79 -4.52 -15.53
C GLN A 19 8.40 -3.87 -15.58
N LYS A 20 7.47 -4.21 -14.67
CA LYS A 20 6.14 -3.60 -14.60
C LYS A 20 5.87 -2.81 -13.33
N GLY A 21 6.58 -3.10 -12.24
CA GLY A 21 6.40 -2.41 -10.95
C GLY A 21 5.89 -3.34 -9.85
N TRP A 22 5.15 -2.78 -8.90
CA TRP A 22 4.64 -3.49 -7.73
C TRP A 22 3.22 -3.04 -7.37
N ALA A 23 2.54 -3.85 -6.57
CA ALA A 23 1.26 -3.49 -5.96
C ALA A 23 1.16 -4.02 -4.54
N VAL A 24 0.46 -3.26 -3.70
CA VAL A 24 0.04 -3.58 -2.33
C VAL A 24 -1.48 -3.43 -2.25
N VAL A 25 -2.17 -4.45 -1.76
CA VAL A 25 -3.63 -4.50 -1.64
C VAL A 25 -4.00 -4.79 -0.20
N VAL A 26 -4.88 -3.97 0.37
CA VAL A 26 -5.56 -4.26 1.65
C VAL A 26 -6.98 -4.71 1.33
N LYS A 27 -7.21 -6.04 1.35
CA LYS A 27 -8.43 -6.65 0.78
C LYS A 27 -9.71 -6.14 1.43
N GLU A 28 -9.76 -6.14 2.75
CA GLU A 28 -10.97 -5.85 3.52
C GLU A 28 -11.32 -4.36 3.52
N ASP A 29 -10.33 -3.50 3.31
CA ASP A 29 -10.53 -2.05 3.23
C ASP A 29 -10.63 -1.57 1.76
N ASN A 30 -10.52 -2.48 0.78
CA ASN A 30 -10.58 -2.22 -0.66
C ASN A 30 -9.60 -1.11 -1.14
N VAL A 31 -8.37 -1.15 -0.63
CA VAL A 31 -7.31 -0.19 -0.98
C VAL A 31 -6.25 -0.87 -1.83
N LEU A 32 -5.85 -0.20 -2.92
CA LEU A 32 -4.74 -0.58 -3.80
C LEU A 32 -3.72 0.57 -3.81
N ILE A 33 -2.46 0.22 -3.62
CA ILE A 33 -1.32 1.10 -3.78
C ILE A 33 -0.41 0.45 -4.82
N ASP A 34 -0.13 1.14 -5.92
CA ASP A 34 0.70 0.58 -6.99
C ASP A 34 1.49 1.66 -7.74
N ASN A 35 2.43 1.21 -8.58
CA ASN A 35 3.11 2.04 -9.57
C ASN A 35 2.99 1.48 -11.01
N TYR A 36 2.03 0.59 -11.28
CA TYR A 36 1.94 -0.16 -12.54
C TYR A 36 1.73 0.68 -13.80
N HIS A 37 0.85 1.69 -13.73
CA HIS A 37 0.27 2.32 -14.93
C HIS A 37 0.76 3.74 -15.18
N HIS A 38 1.33 4.38 -14.15
CA HIS A 38 1.60 5.80 -14.17
C HIS A 38 3.08 6.14 -13.99
N GLY A 39 3.94 5.15 -13.72
CA GLY A 39 5.37 5.37 -13.47
C GLY A 39 5.67 6.10 -12.16
N TYR A 40 4.64 6.31 -11.33
CA TYR A 40 4.75 6.82 -9.96
C TYR A 40 3.83 6.03 -9.03
N PRO A 41 4.24 5.83 -7.77
CA PRO A 41 3.41 5.15 -6.79
C PRO A 41 2.24 6.04 -6.37
N HIS A 42 1.06 5.46 -6.20
CA HIS A 42 -0.15 6.19 -5.81
C HIS A 42 -1.17 5.27 -5.15
N ILE A 43 -2.17 5.87 -4.48
CA ILE A 43 -3.26 5.15 -3.79
C ILE A 43 -4.55 5.27 -4.62
N HIS A 44 -5.21 4.15 -4.91
CA HIS A 44 -6.53 4.14 -5.53
C HIS A 44 -7.65 4.36 -4.49
N PRO A 45 -8.74 5.06 -4.85
CA PRO A 45 -9.05 5.58 -6.20
C PRO A 45 -8.51 6.97 -6.50
N GLU A 46 -7.95 7.69 -5.54
CA GLU A 46 -7.60 9.12 -5.67
C GLU A 46 -6.45 9.38 -6.66
N ARG A 47 -5.53 8.42 -6.80
CA ARG A 47 -4.39 8.45 -7.74
C ARG A 47 -3.41 9.61 -7.59
N GLU A 48 -3.48 10.40 -6.52
CA GLU A 48 -2.41 11.34 -6.22
C GLU A 48 -1.11 10.59 -5.88
N PRO A 49 0.04 11.05 -6.38
CA PRO A 49 1.33 10.44 -6.09
C PRO A 49 1.63 10.37 -4.59
N ILE A 50 2.29 9.29 -4.18
CA ILE A 50 2.96 9.20 -2.88
C ILE A 50 4.48 9.33 -3.08
N LYS A 51 5.22 9.64 -2.00
CA LYS A 51 6.68 9.82 -2.10
C LYS A 51 7.44 8.50 -2.10
N THR A 52 6.98 7.53 -1.33
CA THR A 52 7.65 6.23 -1.17
C THR A 52 7.37 5.32 -2.38
N ASP A 53 8.43 4.95 -3.10
CA ASP A 53 8.37 3.99 -4.23
C ASP A 53 8.97 2.60 -3.89
N ASP A 54 9.53 2.44 -2.69
CA ASP A 54 9.96 1.12 -2.23
C ASP A 54 8.77 0.32 -1.69
N VAL A 55 8.45 -0.79 -2.36
CA VAL A 55 7.32 -1.66 -1.99
C VAL A 55 7.43 -2.22 -0.57
N TYR A 56 8.63 -2.51 -0.08
CA TYR A 56 8.79 -3.08 1.26
C TYR A 56 8.56 -2.02 2.32
N GLU A 57 9.02 -0.80 2.09
CA GLU A 57 8.73 0.36 2.93
C GLU A 57 7.22 0.67 2.93
N VAL A 58 6.57 0.68 1.76
CA VAL A 58 5.11 0.85 1.66
C VAL A 58 4.37 -0.22 2.45
N VAL A 59 4.78 -1.49 2.34
CA VAL A 59 4.17 -2.59 3.12
C VAL A 59 4.38 -2.38 4.62
N GLU A 60 5.58 -1.98 5.07
CA GLU A 60 5.83 -1.70 6.48
C GLU A 60 4.91 -0.59 7.00
N ILE A 61 4.82 0.53 6.27
CA ILE A 61 3.96 1.66 6.62
C ILE A 61 2.50 1.22 6.69
N VAL A 62 2.00 0.50 5.69
CA VAL A 62 0.63 -0.02 5.66
C VAL A 62 0.34 -0.94 6.85
N VAL A 63 1.25 -1.86 7.17
CA VAL A 63 1.08 -2.77 8.30
C VAL A 63 1.04 -1.99 9.61
N ARG A 64 2.01 -1.10 9.86
CA ARG A 64 2.06 -0.27 11.08
C ARG A 64 0.85 0.65 11.21
N HIS A 65 0.37 1.19 10.10
CA HIS A 65 -0.86 1.97 10.03
C HIS A 65 -2.06 1.15 10.51
N ILE A 66 -2.22 -0.07 9.98
CA ILE A 66 -3.32 -0.96 10.36
C ILE A 66 -3.16 -1.40 11.83
N GLU A 67 -1.94 -1.65 12.32
CA GLU A 67 -1.71 -1.94 13.74
C GLU A 67 -2.18 -0.80 14.64
N ARG A 68 -1.89 0.45 14.25
CA ARG A 68 -2.23 1.67 15.01
C ARG A 68 -3.71 2.00 14.97
N TYR A 69 -4.35 1.92 13.81
CA TYR A 69 -5.71 2.41 13.61
C TYR A 69 -6.75 1.30 13.51
N GLY A 70 -6.31 0.05 13.45
CA GLY A 70 -7.15 -1.11 13.23
C GLY A 70 -7.66 -1.24 11.81
N LYS A 71 -7.48 -0.24 10.94
CA LYS A 71 -7.90 -0.21 9.52
C LYS A 71 -7.17 0.85 8.73
N VAL A 72 -7.26 0.81 7.40
CA VAL A 72 -6.80 1.90 6.55
C VAL A 72 -7.66 3.15 6.74
N LYS A 73 -7.02 4.25 7.09
CA LYS A 73 -7.54 5.62 7.09
C LYS A 73 -6.76 6.39 6.03
N LEU A 74 -7.36 6.56 4.85
CA LEU A 74 -6.67 7.05 3.64
C LEU A 74 -5.87 8.34 3.87
N ASP A 75 -6.47 9.38 4.46
CA ASP A 75 -5.79 10.66 4.71
C ASP A 75 -4.50 10.48 5.53
N LYS A 76 -4.60 9.70 6.62
CA LYS A 76 -3.47 9.42 7.51
C LYS A 76 -2.44 8.51 6.88
N LEU A 77 -2.89 7.53 6.09
CA LEU A 77 -1.98 6.65 5.36
C LEU A 77 -1.18 7.44 4.33
N ARG A 78 -1.82 8.40 3.63
CA ARG A 78 -1.11 9.28 2.72
C ARG A 78 -0.10 10.15 3.45
N GLU A 79 -0.47 10.76 4.58
CA GLU A 79 0.49 11.50 5.42
C GLU A 79 1.71 10.63 5.78
N GLU A 80 1.48 9.38 6.18
CA GLU A 80 2.55 8.45 6.56
C GLU A 80 3.40 7.98 5.36
N LEU A 81 2.84 7.92 4.14
CA LEU A 81 3.57 7.59 2.90
C LEU A 81 4.25 8.79 2.23
N CYS A 82 4.00 10.01 2.73
CA CYS A 82 4.51 11.26 2.18
C CYS A 82 5.29 12.11 3.19
N GLY A 83 5.35 11.70 4.45
CA GLY A 83 6.11 12.36 5.52
C GLY A 83 7.59 12.01 5.44
#